data_AF-A0A0K8SMU3-F1
#
_entry.id   AF-A0A0K8SMU3-F1
#
_cell.length_a   1.000
_cell.length_b   1.000
_cell.length_c   1.000
_cell.angle_alpha   90.00
_cell.angle_beta   90.00
_cell.angle_gamma   90.00
#
_symmetry.space_group_name_H-M   'P 1'
#
loop_
_entity.id
_entity.type
_entity.pdbx_description
1 polymer ?
#
loop_
_entity_poly.entity_id
_entity_poly.type
_entity_poly.pdbx_seq_one_letter_code
_entity_poly.pdbx_strand_id
1 'polypeptide(L)'
;MDDLEVEVCGENGAYYKAYVTDVFEKDVSVAFENEWQAETRFAFNMVRLPPFKEDEKKDFKENEEVEVLSRSNDHESCGWWRAVIKMMKGDFLVLEYLGWETTYTEIVPSDRLRHKNPNPPITGKTFTKFEIEVPEELREYAKKENVHKEFQKVINASICRYIPESGVLSFISRSEDSKKRASMLQEMHFRNLQQKLLLLKRTEEAQKQLESTKIQNTGGFFGRVLCQRGSDGFGNRSSWRQHSAGEKVGRHY
;
A
#
# COMPACT_ATOMS: atom_id res chain seq x y z
N MET A 1 2.91 10.25 -3.26
CA MET A 1 3.74 9.83 -2.11
C MET A 1 4.59 10.97 -1.60
N ASP A 2 5.01 11.88 -2.48
CA ASP A 2 5.78 13.10 -2.17
C ASP A 2 5.14 14.01 -1.10
N ASP A 3 3.82 13.96 -0.91
CA ASP A 3 3.14 14.77 0.11
C ASP A 3 3.51 14.40 1.56
N LEU A 4 4.15 13.26 1.80
CA LEU A 4 4.56 12.82 3.13
C LEU A 4 6.09 12.75 3.30
N GLU A 5 6.82 13.27 2.32
CA GLU A 5 8.28 13.35 2.39
C GLU A 5 8.69 14.34 3.49
N VAL A 6 9.58 13.89 4.37
CA VAL A 6 10.14 14.65 5.49
C VAL A 6 11.63 14.39 5.60
N GLU A 7 12.34 15.31 6.25
CA GLU A 7 13.74 15.17 6.63
C GLU A 7 13.84 15.02 8.13
N VAL A 8 14.53 13.98 8.58
CA VAL A 8 14.66 13.64 10.00
C VAL A 8 16.11 13.78 10.44
N CYS A 9 16.31 14.51 11.53
CA CYS A 9 17.61 14.69 12.16
C CYS A 9 18.00 13.40 12.89
N GLY A 10 19.07 12.76 12.43
CA GLY A 10 19.71 11.63 13.10
C GLY A 10 20.53 12.07 14.30
N GLU A 11 20.97 11.10 15.12
CA GLU A 11 21.80 11.35 16.30
C GLU A 11 23.16 11.98 15.96
N ASN A 12 23.65 11.72 14.75
CA ASN A 12 24.88 12.29 14.20
C ASN A 12 24.72 13.72 13.67
N GLY A 13 23.51 14.30 13.71
CA GLY A 13 23.21 15.65 13.24
C GLY A 13 22.95 15.77 11.73
N ALA A 14 22.96 14.65 10.99
CA ALA A 14 22.59 14.62 9.59
C ALA A 14 21.07 14.53 9.40
N TYR A 15 20.56 15.12 8.32
CA TYR A 15 19.14 15.02 7.96
C TYR A 15 18.94 13.94 6.91
N TYR A 16 18.16 12.92 7.25
CA TYR A 16 17.84 11.79 6.39
C TYR A 16 16.46 11.93 5.79
N LYS A 17 16.33 11.53 4.52
CA LYS A 17 15.04 11.47 3.84
C LYS A 17 14.20 10.31 4.38
N ALA A 18 12.96 10.60 4.74
CA ALA A 18 11.99 9.63 5.23
C ALA A 18 10.56 9.99 4.80
N TYR A 19 9.63 9.05 4.98
CA TYR A 19 8.21 9.24 4.69
C TYR A 19 7.39 9.02 5.95
N VAL A 20 6.46 9.93 6.23
CA VAL A 20 5.55 9.81 7.38
C VAL A 20 4.60 8.63 7.19
N THR A 21 4.57 7.73 8.17
CA THR A 21 3.67 6.56 8.19
C THR A 21 2.52 6.73 9.16
N ASP A 22 2.76 7.38 10.31
CA ASP A 22 1.75 7.66 11.32
C ASP A 22 2.05 8.94 12.10
N VAL A 23 1.02 9.56 12.66
CA VAL A 23 1.09 10.83 13.39
C VAL A 23 0.47 10.67 14.77
N PHE A 24 1.17 11.17 15.79
CA PHE A 24 0.76 11.18 17.19
C PHE A 24 0.64 12.63 17.69
N GLU A 25 0.33 12.82 18.98
CA GLU A 25 0.11 14.16 19.54
C GLU A 25 1.38 15.05 19.55
N LYS A 26 2.55 14.46 19.74
CA LYS A 26 3.84 15.16 19.87
C LYS A 26 4.95 14.60 18.97
N ASP A 27 4.65 13.48 18.31
CA ASP A 27 5.63 12.62 17.65
C ASP A 27 5.07 12.17 16.29
N VAL A 28 5.96 11.74 15.41
CA VAL A 28 5.63 11.17 14.10
C VAL A 28 6.39 9.87 13.90
N SER A 29 5.73 8.85 13.36
CA SER A 29 6.41 7.66 12.85
C SER A 29 6.82 7.90 11.40
N VAL A 30 8.06 7.52 11.09
CA VAL A 30 8.60 7.63 9.73
C VAL A 30 9.23 6.32 9.28
N ALA A 31 9.08 6.03 8.00
CA ALA A 31 9.80 4.95 7.32
C ALA A 31 10.89 5.55 6.44
N PHE A 32 12.09 4.99 6.52
CA PHE A 32 13.23 5.43 5.72
C PHE A 32 13.19 4.86 4.30
N GLU A 33 13.79 5.58 3.36
CA GLU A 33 13.89 5.13 1.96
C GLU A 33 14.66 3.81 1.86
N ASN A 34 14.19 2.86 1.05
CA ASN A 34 14.78 1.51 0.93
C ASN A 34 14.83 0.69 2.24
N GLU A 35 14.13 1.12 3.29
CA GLU A 35 14.06 0.42 4.58
C GLU A 35 15.46 0.13 5.19
N TRP A 36 16.45 1.00 4.92
CA TRP A 36 17.81 0.84 5.47
C TRP A 36 17.83 0.89 7.01
N GLN A 37 16.80 1.50 7.60
CA GLN A 37 16.50 1.50 9.02
C GLN A 37 15.01 1.22 9.24
N ALA A 38 14.69 0.53 10.34
CA ALA A 38 13.33 0.21 10.74
C ALA A 38 12.50 1.49 11.00
N GLU A 39 11.18 1.37 10.84
CA GLU A 39 10.24 2.46 11.16
C GLU A 39 10.45 2.92 12.61
N THR A 40 10.74 4.22 12.76
CA THR A 40 11.13 4.80 14.05
C THR A 40 10.30 6.05 14.33
N ARG A 41 10.06 6.34 15.61
CA ARG A 41 9.33 7.54 16.05
C ARG A 41 10.29 8.69 16.35
N PHE A 42 9.94 9.87 15.86
CA PHE A 42 10.68 11.09 16.12
C PHE A 42 9.76 12.18 16.66
N ALA A 43 10.29 12.97 17.59
CA ALA A 43 9.61 14.17 18.04
C ALA A 43 9.57 15.23 16.92
N PHE A 44 8.54 16.08 16.92
CA PHE A 44 8.35 17.07 15.86
C PHE A 44 9.53 18.05 15.68
N ASN A 45 10.29 18.33 16.73
CA ASN A 45 11.48 19.19 16.66
C ASN A 45 12.64 18.59 15.85
N MET A 46 12.68 17.26 15.70
CA MET A 46 13.70 16.53 14.94
C MET A 46 13.31 16.31 13.49
N VAL A 47 12.11 16.70 13.08
CA VAL A 47 11.57 16.46 11.74
C VAL A 47 11.26 17.79 11.08
N ARG A 48 11.63 17.96 9.81
CA ARG A 48 11.32 19.15 9.02
C ARG A 48 10.84 18.77 7.61
N LEU A 49 10.24 19.71 6.91
CA LEU A 49 9.88 19.51 5.51
C LEU A 49 11.12 19.66 4.61
N PRO A 50 11.24 18.87 3.53
CA PRO A 50 12.30 19.07 2.55
C PRO A 50 12.18 20.46 1.92
N PRO A 51 13.30 21.05 1.45
CA PRO A 51 13.26 22.34 0.77
C PRO A 51 12.39 22.26 -0.49
N PHE A 52 11.82 23.40 -0.90
CA PHE A 52 11.05 23.45 -2.15
C PHE A 52 11.96 23.08 -3.32
N LYS A 53 11.50 22.17 -4.19
CA LYS A 53 12.20 21.74 -5.41
C LYS A 53 12.18 22.83 -6.49
N GLU A 54 12.44 24.09 -6.14
CA GLU A 54 12.72 25.10 -7.17
C GLU A 54 14.13 24.85 -7.73
N ASP A 55 14.32 25.14 -9.01
CA ASP A 55 15.64 25.19 -9.64
C ASP A 55 16.43 26.35 -9.02
N GLU A 56 16.87 26.17 -7.78
CA GLU A 56 17.72 27.11 -7.09
C GLU A 56 18.98 27.28 -7.93
N LYS A 57 19.18 28.48 -8.45
CA LYS A 57 20.48 28.86 -9.01
C LYS A 57 21.50 28.63 -7.90
N LYS A 58 22.41 27.70 -8.14
CA LYS A 58 23.49 27.31 -7.24
C LYS A 58 24.59 28.37 -7.20
N ASP A 59 24.20 29.59 -6.82
CA ASP A 59 25.08 30.74 -6.69
C ASP A 59 25.63 30.77 -5.26
N PHE A 60 26.52 29.81 -4.95
CA PHE A 60 27.15 29.70 -3.65
C PHE A 60 28.23 30.77 -3.44
N LYS A 61 28.43 31.20 -2.18
CA LYS A 61 29.50 32.11 -1.78
C LYS A 61 30.50 31.46 -0.81
N GLU A 62 31.73 31.93 -0.83
CA GLU A 62 32.72 31.56 0.18
C GLU A 62 32.26 32.02 1.58
N ASN A 63 32.50 31.17 2.57
CA ASN A 63 32.06 31.27 3.96
C ASN A 63 30.54 31.18 4.18
N GLU A 64 29.78 30.70 3.20
CA GLU A 64 28.34 30.42 3.36
C GLU A 64 28.09 29.06 4.03
N GLU A 65 27.06 28.99 4.90
CA GLU A 65 26.54 27.72 5.45
C GLU A 65 25.66 27.01 4.42
N VAL A 66 26.04 25.80 4.06
CA VAL A 66 25.34 24.96 3.07
C VAL A 66 25.05 23.57 3.64
N GLU A 67 24.22 22.82 2.93
CA GLU A 67 23.99 21.41 3.21
C GLU A 67 24.59 20.55 2.09
N VAL A 68 25.42 19.58 2.47
CA VAL A 68 26.08 18.64 1.55
C VAL A 68 25.45 17.26 1.65
N LEU A 69 25.12 16.67 0.51
CA LEU A 69 24.66 15.29 0.44
C LEU A 69 25.85 14.34 0.58
N SER A 70 25.96 13.66 1.72
CA SER A 70 27.06 12.75 2.01
C SER A 70 26.58 11.54 2.81
N ARG A 71 27.38 10.48 2.82
CA ARG A 71 27.11 9.26 3.59
C ARG A 71 28.26 9.01 4.56
N SER A 72 27.94 8.65 5.80
CA SER A 72 28.98 8.31 6.78
C SER A 72 29.54 6.91 6.58
N ASN A 73 28.72 5.97 6.09
CA ASN A 73 29.12 4.58 5.92
C ASN A 73 28.42 3.96 4.71
N ASP A 74 28.97 2.86 4.20
CA ASP A 74 28.40 2.13 3.07
C ASP A 74 27.08 1.42 3.37
N HIS A 75 26.76 1.26 4.65
CA HIS A 75 25.50 0.70 5.14
C HIS A 75 24.39 1.75 5.33
N GLU A 76 24.72 3.05 5.34
CA GLU A 76 23.76 4.13 5.53
C GLU A 76 23.39 4.78 4.20
N SER A 77 22.15 5.26 4.12
CA SER A 77 21.73 6.15 3.02
C SER A 77 22.43 7.51 3.12
N CYS A 78 22.50 8.22 2.00
CA CYS A 78 22.98 9.59 1.98
C CYS A 78 22.06 10.49 2.82
N GLY A 79 22.68 11.32 3.66
CA GLY A 79 22.02 12.36 4.43
C GLY A 79 22.53 13.76 4.06
N TRP A 80 21.80 14.78 4.48
CA TRP A 80 22.20 16.17 4.35
C TRP A 80 22.96 16.63 5.59
N TRP A 81 24.21 17.01 5.40
CA TRP A 81 25.12 17.43 6.45
C TRP A 81 25.35 18.93 6.39
N ARG A 82 25.43 19.59 7.55
CA ARG A 82 25.74 21.02 7.62
C ARG A 82 27.24 21.23 7.42
N ALA A 83 27.59 22.13 6.52
CA ALA A 83 28.98 22.48 6.24
C ALA A 83 29.12 23.97 5.90
N VAL A 84 30.34 24.48 5.94
CA VAL A 84 30.70 25.83 5.47
C VAL A 84 31.63 25.73 4.28
N ILE A 85 31.37 26.53 3.24
CA ILE A 85 32.27 26.63 2.09
C ILE A 85 33.51 27.43 2.51
N LYS A 86 34.68 26.81 2.51
CA LYS A 86 35.94 27.51 2.81
C LYS A 86 36.60 28.11 1.59
N MET A 87 36.51 27.43 0.46
CA MET A 87 37.17 27.85 -0.78
C MET A 87 36.38 27.34 -1.98
N MET A 88 36.31 28.14 -3.03
CA MET A 88 35.74 27.76 -4.32
C MET A 88 36.80 27.83 -5.41
N LYS A 89 36.99 26.72 -6.14
CA LYS A 89 37.95 26.67 -7.26
C LYS A 89 37.34 25.96 -8.46
N GLY A 90 36.83 26.73 -9.41
CA GLY A 90 36.10 26.20 -10.57
C GLY A 90 34.82 25.49 -10.10
N ASP A 91 34.65 24.25 -10.53
CA ASP A 91 33.47 23.43 -10.21
C ASP A 91 33.56 22.68 -8.87
N PHE A 92 34.70 22.80 -8.17
CA PHE A 92 34.94 22.12 -6.90
C PHE A 92 34.94 23.11 -5.74
N LEU A 93 34.24 22.74 -4.67
CA LEU A 93 34.19 23.49 -3.42
C LEU A 93 34.86 22.68 -2.31
N VAL A 94 35.64 23.37 -1.49
CA VAL A 94 36.22 22.81 -0.26
C VAL A 94 35.26 23.15 0.89
N LEU A 95 34.70 22.12 1.50
CA LEU A 95 33.76 22.23 2.61
C LEU A 95 34.42 21.86 3.93
N GLU A 96 33.97 22.49 5.00
CA GLU A 96 34.27 22.10 6.38
C GLU A 96 32.95 21.73 7.09
N TYR A 97 32.85 20.50 7.59
CA TYR A 97 31.66 20.01 8.27
C TYR A 97 31.47 20.69 9.63
N LEU A 98 30.21 21.00 9.95
CA LEU A 98 29.81 21.60 11.23
C LEU A 98 29.24 20.54 12.18
N GLY A 99 29.49 20.68 13.48
CA GLY A 99 28.87 19.87 14.53
C GLY A 99 29.80 18.85 15.22
N TRP A 100 31.07 18.80 14.83
CA TRP A 100 32.10 17.99 15.50
C TRP A 100 33.22 18.89 16.04
N GLU A 101 33.87 18.45 17.13
CA GLU A 101 35.05 19.15 17.68
C GLU A 101 36.25 19.08 16.74
N THR A 102 36.34 18.01 15.95
CA THR A 102 37.37 17.84 14.92
C THR A 102 36.87 18.37 13.59
N THR A 103 37.58 19.34 13.01
CA THR A 103 37.28 19.89 11.68
C THR A 103 37.56 18.84 10.62
N TYR A 104 36.50 18.32 9.99
CA TYR A 104 36.60 17.43 8.84
C TYR A 104 36.34 18.22 7.56
N THR A 105 37.23 18.10 6.58
CA THR A 105 37.13 18.82 5.30
C THR A 105 36.98 17.86 4.13
N GLU A 106 36.08 18.16 3.19
CA GLU A 106 35.86 17.37 1.98
C GLU A 106 35.81 18.29 0.75
N ILE A 107 36.35 17.82 -0.38
CA ILE A 107 36.24 18.50 -1.67
C ILE A 107 35.09 17.85 -2.42
N VAL A 108 34.05 18.63 -2.72
CA VAL A 108 32.87 18.13 -3.43
C VAL A 108 32.52 19.02 -4.62
N PRO A 109 31.91 18.45 -5.67
CA PRO A 109 31.30 19.24 -6.73
C PRO A 109 30.04 19.98 -6.23
N SER A 110 29.67 21.06 -6.92
CA SER A 110 28.49 21.88 -6.59
C SER A 110 27.15 21.15 -6.76
N ASP A 111 27.12 20.02 -7.46
CA ASP A 111 25.95 19.18 -7.67
C ASP A 111 25.42 18.55 -6.37
N ARG A 112 26.32 18.17 -5.45
CA ARG A 112 26.01 17.59 -4.12
C ARG A 112 25.61 18.62 -3.07
N LEU A 113 25.70 19.90 -3.39
CA LEU A 113 25.36 21.00 -2.51
C LEU A 113 23.95 21.53 -2.75
N ARG A 114 23.33 21.98 -1.65
CA ARG A 114 22.13 22.81 -1.65
C ARG A 114 22.25 23.92 -0.62
N HIS A 115 21.47 25.00 -0.79
CA HIS A 115 21.36 26.00 0.25
C HIS A 115 20.73 25.40 1.51
N LYS A 116 21.04 26.00 2.66
CA LYS A 116 20.49 25.58 3.94
C LYS A 116 18.97 25.60 3.89
N ASN A 117 18.34 24.45 4.23
CA ASN A 117 16.90 24.32 4.22
C ASN A 117 16.25 25.36 5.17
N PRO A 118 15.41 26.28 4.67
CA PRO A 118 14.79 27.34 5.48
C PRO A 118 13.59 26.84 6.30
N ASN A 119 13.10 25.62 6.04
CA ASN A 119 11.90 25.12 6.68
C ASN A 119 12.13 24.90 8.19
N PRO A 120 11.23 25.43 9.04
CA PRO A 120 11.27 25.12 10.47
C PRO A 120 10.90 23.64 10.70
N PRO A 121 11.15 23.13 11.92
CA PRO A 121 10.64 21.84 12.33
C PRO A 121 9.11 21.77 12.18
N ILE A 122 8.60 20.57 11.92
CA ILE A 122 7.17 20.34 11.77
C ILE A 122 6.43 20.62 13.07
N THR A 123 5.12 20.78 12.97
CA THR A 123 4.24 20.93 14.15
C THR A 123 3.07 19.97 14.03
N GLY A 124 2.33 19.75 15.11
CA GLY A 124 1.11 18.94 15.10
C GLY A 124 0.00 19.46 14.17
N LYS A 125 0.17 20.66 13.58
CA LYS A 125 -0.73 21.20 12.54
C LYS A 125 -0.29 20.84 11.12
N THR A 126 0.97 20.44 10.93
CA THR A 126 1.54 20.11 9.61
C THR A 126 0.88 18.87 9.02
N PHE A 127 0.57 17.88 9.86
CA PHE A 127 -0.16 16.69 9.46
C PHE A 127 -1.41 16.56 10.30
N THR A 128 -2.56 16.44 9.65
CA THR A 128 -3.84 16.20 10.29
C THR A 128 -4.18 14.73 10.19
N LYS A 129 -4.26 14.05 11.35
CA LYS A 129 -4.79 12.70 11.47
C LYS A 129 -6.26 12.75 11.92
N PHE A 130 -7.11 11.97 11.29
CA PHE A 130 -8.51 11.81 11.69
C PHE A 130 -9.03 10.41 11.35
N GLU A 131 -10.06 10.00 12.06
CA GLU A 131 -10.62 8.65 11.99
C GLU A 131 -12.11 8.70 11.70
N ILE A 132 -12.60 7.71 10.95
CA ILE A 132 -14.01 7.55 10.60
C ILE A 132 -14.42 6.12 10.92
N GLU A 133 -15.46 5.96 11.72
CA GLU A 133 -15.99 4.64 12.08
C GLU A 133 -16.69 3.98 10.88
N VAL A 134 -16.38 2.71 10.63
CA VAL A 134 -16.99 1.94 9.54
C VAL A 134 -18.17 1.13 10.09
N PRO A 135 -19.36 1.23 9.45
CA PRO A 135 -20.52 0.41 9.81
C PRO A 135 -20.19 -1.09 9.81
N GLU A 136 -20.70 -1.84 10.78
CA GLU A 136 -20.33 -3.25 11.01
C GLU A 136 -20.54 -4.13 9.78
N GLU A 137 -21.63 -3.90 9.06
CA GLU A 137 -22.00 -4.64 7.84
C GLU A 137 -20.96 -4.50 6.71
N LEU A 138 -20.19 -3.41 6.71
CA LEU A 138 -19.21 -3.09 5.67
C LEU A 138 -17.78 -3.47 6.07
N ARG A 139 -17.53 -3.83 7.33
CA ARG A 139 -16.18 -4.09 7.88
C ARG A 139 -15.43 -5.19 7.12
N GLU A 140 -16.11 -6.28 6.75
CA GLU A 140 -15.49 -7.37 5.97
C GLU A 140 -15.06 -6.91 4.57
N TYR A 141 -15.83 -6.02 3.94
CA TYR A 141 -15.49 -5.49 2.63
C TYR A 141 -14.43 -4.39 2.69
N ALA A 142 -14.42 -3.60 3.77
CA ALA A 142 -13.42 -2.57 4.02
C ALA A 142 -12.00 -3.12 4.21
N LYS A 143 -11.85 -4.38 4.60
CA LYS A 143 -10.54 -5.07 4.68
C LYS A 143 -9.85 -5.25 3.34
N LYS A 144 -10.60 -5.25 2.23
CA LYS A 144 -10.03 -5.51 0.90
C LYS A 144 -9.14 -4.35 0.48
N GLU A 145 -8.02 -4.68 -0.16
CA GLU A 145 -7.10 -3.68 -0.69
C GLU A 145 -7.76 -2.78 -1.71
N ASN A 146 -7.31 -1.53 -1.78
CA ASN A 146 -7.70 -0.55 -2.80
C ASN A 146 -9.17 -0.08 -2.78
N VAL A 147 -10.00 -0.60 -1.89
CA VAL A 147 -11.43 -0.24 -1.79
C VAL A 147 -11.64 1.24 -1.47
N HIS A 148 -10.74 1.85 -0.73
CA HIS A 148 -10.84 3.24 -0.28
C HIS A 148 -10.00 4.24 -1.09
N LYS A 149 -9.29 3.79 -2.15
CA LYS A 149 -8.41 4.66 -2.95
C LYS A 149 -9.14 5.83 -3.61
N GLU A 150 -10.35 5.60 -4.13
CA GLU A 150 -11.18 6.65 -4.73
C GLU A 150 -11.56 7.70 -3.70
N PHE A 151 -12.02 7.26 -2.51
CA PHE A 151 -12.39 8.14 -1.42
C PHE A 151 -11.20 8.95 -0.91
N GLN A 152 -10.06 8.29 -0.68
CA GLN A 152 -8.79 8.91 -0.30
C GLN A 152 -8.40 10.05 -1.27
N LYS A 153 -8.53 9.82 -2.58
CA LYS A 153 -8.22 10.84 -3.59
C LYS A 153 -9.16 12.05 -3.52
N VAL A 154 -10.46 11.83 -3.35
CA VAL A 154 -11.45 12.92 -3.31
C VAL A 154 -11.29 13.80 -2.06
N ILE A 155 -11.00 13.20 -0.91
CA ILE A 155 -10.75 13.94 0.34
C ILE A 155 -9.34 14.54 0.41
N ASN A 156 -8.50 14.30 -0.61
CA ASN A 156 -7.11 14.73 -0.66
C ASN A 156 -6.27 14.24 0.52
N ALA A 157 -6.47 13.00 0.95
CA ALA A 157 -5.69 12.37 2.01
C ALA A 157 -4.47 11.64 1.45
N SER A 158 -3.34 11.78 2.12
CA SER A 158 -2.08 11.17 1.71
C SER A 158 -2.00 9.70 2.07
N ILE A 159 -2.53 9.30 3.23
CA ILE A 159 -2.66 7.90 3.66
C ILE A 159 -4.12 7.60 4.01
N CYS A 160 -4.56 6.38 3.69
CA CYS A 160 -5.80 5.77 4.13
C CYS A 160 -5.51 4.33 4.60
N ARG A 161 -5.79 4.02 5.86
CA ARG A 161 -5.60 2.68 6.44
C ARG A 161 -6.85 2.25 7.20
N TYR A 162 -7.31 1.03 6.95
CA TYR A 162 -8.37 0.41 7.75
C TYR A 162 -7.74 -0.31 8.95
N ILE A 163 -8.26 -0.07 10.16
CA ILE A 163 -7.85 -0.71 11.41
C ILE A 163 -8.92 -1.73 11.80
N PRO A 164 -8.71 -3.04 11.59
CA PRO A 164 -9.73 -4.05 11.82
C PRO A 164 -10.16 -4.20 13.29
N GLU A 165 -9.26 -3.91 14.23
CA GLU A 165 -9.48 -4.08 15.66
C GLU A 165 -10.53 -3.11 16.21
N SER A 166 -10.48 -1.86 15.77
CA SER A 166 -11.42 -0.80 16.15
C SER A 166 -12.52 -0.57 15.11
N GLY A 167 -12.39 -1.14 13.91
CA GLY A 167 -13.34 -0.96 12.82
C GLY A 167 -13.35 0.47 12.25
N VAL A 168 -12.22 1.19 12.32
CA VAL A 168 -12.11 2.59 11.85
C VAL A 168 -11.21 2.71 10.63
N LEU A 169 -11.49 3.72 9.80
CA LEU A 169 -10.61 4.19 8.74
C LEU A 169 -9.80 5.38 9.26
N SER A 170 -8.49 5.21 9.34
CA SER A 170 -7.54 6.25 9.72
C SER A 170 -6.99 6.94 8.48
N PHE A 171 -7.03 8.27 8.48
CA PHE A 171 -6.54 9.12 7.40
C PHE A 171 -5.48 10.08 7.91
N ILE A 172 -4.45 10.31 7.08
CA ILE A 172 -3.42 11.32 7.32
C ILE A 172 -3.36 12.23 6.10
N SER A 173 -3.40 13.54 6.33
CA SER A 173 -3.35 14.55 5.27
C SER A 173 -2.51 15.75 5.70
N ARG A 174 -1.90 16.44 4.73
CA ARG A 174 -1.33 17.78 4.93
C ARG A 174 -2.35 18.92 4.75
N SER A 175 -3.54 18.61 4.23
CA SER A 175 -4.58 19.62 3.99
C SER A 175 -5.55 19.66 5.16
N GLU A 176 -5.76 20.85 5.73
CA GLU A 176 -6.71 21.07 6.82
C GLU A 176 -8.17 20.78 6.40
N ASP A 177 -8.49 20.97 5.12
CA ASP A 177 -9.85 20.73 4.60
C ASP A 177 -10.15 19.24 4.38
N SER A 178 -9.16 18.36 4.41
CA SER A 178 -9.38 16.92 4.22
C SER A 178 -10.37 16.35 5.22
N LYS A 179 -10.31 16.80 6.49
CA LYS A 179 -11.26 16.37 7.53
C LYS A 179 -12.70 16.82 7.21
N LYS A 180 -12.88 18.07 6.74
CA LYS A 180 -14.20 18.60 6.36
C LYS A 180 -14.77 17.84 5.16
N ARG A 181 -13.97 17.63 4.12
CA ARG A 181 -14.36 16.86 2.92
C ARG A 181 -14.75 15.43 3.29
N ALA A 182 -13.97 14.79 4.16
CA ALA A 182 -14.27 13.44 4.61
C ALA A 182 -15.60 13.37 5.36
N SER A 183 -15.88 14.32 6.26
CA SER A 183 -17.17 14.42 6.96
C SER A 183 -18.35 14.61 6.00
N MET A 184 -18.20 15.41 4.94
CA MET A 184 -19.25 15.64 3.95
C MET A 184 -19.50 14.42 3.03
N LEU A 185 -18.46 13.62 2.75
CA LEU A 185 -18.49 12.57 1.74
C LEU A 185 -18.55 11.15 2.30
N GLN A 186 -18.34 10.96 3.61
CA GLN A 186 -18.31 9.63 4.24
C GLN A 186 -19.59 8.81 3.98
N GLU A 187 -20.77 9.44 4.05
CA GLU A 187 -22.04 8.75 3.84
C GLU A 187 -22.22 8.28 2.39
N MET A 188 -21.78 9.11 1.44
CA MET A 188 -21.77 8.73 0.02
C MET A 188 -20.83 7.55 -0.21
N HIS A 189 -19.65 7.58 0.41
CA HIS A 189 -18.67 6.48 0.33
C HIS A 189 -19.24 5.17 0.88
N PHE A 190 -19.85 5.18 2.06
CA PHE A 190 -20.45 3.97 2.64
C PHE A 190 -21.61 3.43 1.82
N ARG A 191 -22.47 4.29 1.26
CA ARG A 191 -23.52 3.85 0.31
C ARG A 191 -22.93 3.19 -0.94
N ASN A 192 -21.87 3.76 -1.50
CA ASN A 192 -21.18 3.18 -2.65
C ASN A 192 -20.56 1.82 -2.31
N LEU A 193 -19.98 1.66 -1.11
CA LEU A 193 -19.44 0.38 -0.64
C LEU A 193 -20.54 -0.66 -0.46
N GLN A 194 -21.69 -0.28 0.11
CA GLN A 194 -22.82 -1.17 0.29
C GLN A 194 -23.37 -1.67 -1.06
N GLN A 195 -23.47 -0.78 -2.06
CA GLN A 195 -23.85 -1.16 -3.42
C GLN A 195 -22.84 -2.13 -4.05
N LYS A 196 -21.53 -1.84 -3.94
CA LYS A 196 -20.47 -2.73 -4.43
C LYS A 196 -20.54 -4.11 -3.74
N LEU A 197 -20.75 -4.15 -2.42
CA LEU A 197 -20.93 -5.39 -1.66
C LEU A 197 -22.12 -6.21 -2.17
N LEU A 198 -23.28 -5.56 -2.37
CA LEU A 198 -24.49 -6.22 -2.85
C LEU A 198 -24.29 -6.84 -4.24
N LEU A 199 -23.64 -6.11 -5.15
CA LEU A 199 -23.32 -6.61 -6.49
C LEU A 199 -22.39 -7.82 -6.43
N LEU A 200 -21.37 -7.77 -5.57
CA LEU A 200 -20.44 -8.90 -5.40
C LEU A 200 -21.14 -10.16 -4.89
N LYS A 201 -22.03 -10.03 -3.90
CA LYS A 201 -22.83 -11.17 -3.41
C LYS A 201 -23.67 -11.79 -4.52
N ARG A 202 -24.35 -10.97 -5.32
CA ARG A 202 -25.14 -11.44 -6.48
C ARG A 202 -24.27 -12.14 -7.52
N THR A 203 -23.07 -11.62 -7.81
CA THR A 203 -22.15 -12.26 -8.76
C THR A 203 -21.61 -13.59 -8.24
N GLU A 204 -21.35 -13.71 -6.94
CA GLU A 204 -20.87 -14.95 -6.32
C GLU A 204 -21.97 -16.02 -6.33
N GLU A 205 -23.21 -15.66 -6.02
CA GLU A 205 -24.36 -16.56 -6.10
C GLU A 205 -24.61 -17.04 -7.53
N ALA A 206 -24.57 -16.14 -8.52
CA ALA A 206 -24.70 -16.51 -9.92
C ALA A 206 -23.55 -17.43 -10.38
N GLN A 207 -22.31 -17.19 -9.94
CA GLN A 207 -21.18 -18.05 -10.26
C GLN A 207 -21.35 -19.46 -9.67
N LYS A 208 -21.77 -19.57 -8.40
CA LYS A 208 -22.07 -20.87 -7.77
C LYS A 208 -23.18 -21.62 -8.51
N GLN A 209 -24.23 -20.92 -8.96
CA GLN A 209 -25.29 -21.53 -9.77
C GLN A 209 -24.74 -22.06 -11.10
N LEU A 210 -23.86 -21.30 -11.77
CA LEU A 210 -23.21 -21.75 -12.99
C LEU A 210 -22.28 -22.95 -12.77
N GLU A 211 -21.51 -22.98 -11.69
CA GLU A 211 -20.65 -24.11 -11.32
C GLU A 211 -21.46 -25.36 -10.99
N SER A 212 -22.54 -25.23 -10.22
CA SER A 212 -23.45 -26.35 -9.91
C SER A 212 -24.13 -26.90 -11.17
N THR A 213 -24.53 -26.03 -12.10
CA THR A 213 -25.13 -26.43 -13.38
C THR A 213 -24.11 -27.10 -14.29
N LYS A 214 -22.85 -26.63 -14.31
CA LYS A 214 -21.74 -27.30 -15.02
C LYS A 214 -21.49 -28.71 -14.49
N ILE A 215 -21.42 -28.88 -13.16
CA ILE A 215 -21.20 -30.20 -12.54
C ILE A 215 -22.38 -31.13 -12.83
N GLN A 216 -23.62 -30.66 -12.75
CA GLN A 216 -24.80 -31.45 -13.11
C GLN A 216 -24.81 -31.86 -14.59
N ASN A 217 -24.38 -30.97 -15.50
CA ASN A 217 -24.31 -31.29 -16.93
C ASN A 217 -23.15 -32.26 -17.25
N THR A 218 -22.05 -32.22 -16.49
CA THR A 218 -20.89 -33.12 -16.67
C THR A 218 -21.12 -34.49 -16.03
N GLY A 219 -21.78 -34.54 -14.86
CA GLY A 219 -22.18 -35.78 -14.18
C GLY A 219 -23.35 -36.51 -14.86
N GLY A 220 -24.18 -35.80 -15.62
CA GLY A 220 -25.26 -36.38 -16.43
C GLY A 220 -24.80 -37.10 -17.70
N PHE A 221 -23.55 -36.90 -18.14
CA PHE A 221 -23.04 -37.47 -19.40
C PHE A 221 -22.43 -38.87 -19.26
N PHE A 222 -22.02 -39.28 -18.04
CA PHE A 222 -21.51 -40.64 -17.80
C PHE A 222 -22.60 -41.66 -17.42
N GLY A 223 -23.79 -41.20 -17.00
CA GLY A 223 -24.91 -42.08 -16.61
C GLY A 223 -25.80 -42.54 -17.76
N ARG A 224 -25.56 -42.10 -19.01
CA ARG A 224 -26.44 -42.36 -20.15
C ARG A 224 -25.76 -43.02 -21.35
N VAL A 225 -24.69 -43.80 -21.11
CA VAL A 225 -24.02 -44.66 -22.14
C VAL A 225 -24.15 -46.15 -21.77
N LEU A 226 -25.29 -46.55 -21.23
CA LEU A 226 -25.61 -47.97 -21.00
C LEU A 226 -27.09 -48.26 -21.22
N CYS A 227 -27.68 -47.73 -22.30
CA CYS A 227 -28.96 -48.25 -22.80
C CYS A 227 -29.29 -47.74 -24.21
N GLN A 228 -28.49 -48.10 -25.22
CA GLN A 228 -28.91 -48.03 -26.64
C GLN A 228 -27.89 -48.76 -27.53
N ARG A 229 -27.87 -50.09 -27.47
CA ARG A 229 -27.41 -50.92 -28.59
C ARG A 229 -28.33 -52.13 -28.67
N GLY A 230 -29.34 -52.02 -29.53
CA GLY A 230 -30.31 -53.09 -29.73
C GLY A 230 -31.40 -52.71 -30.72
N SER A 231 -31.05 -52.43 -31.96
CA SER A 231 -31.94 -52.57 -33.12
C SER A 231 -31.16 -52.41 -34.43
N ASP A 232 -31.54 -53.22 -35.42
CA ASP A 232 -31.09 -53.31 -36.82
C ASP A 232 -29.91 -54.27 -37.06
N GLY A 233 -30.03 -55.39 -37.79
CA GLY A 233 -31.10 -56.01 -38.55
C GLY A 233 -30.53 -57.19 -39.37
N PHE A 234 -31.42 -58.08 -39.84
CA PHE A 234 -31.26 -59.11 -40.89
C PHE A 234 -30.55 -60.46 -40.62
N GLY A 235 -31.33 -61.54 -40.80
CA GLY A 235 -30.98 -62.58 -41.79
C GLY A 235 -30.68 -64.01 -41.32
N ASN A 236 -31.72 -64.87 -41.30
CA ASN A 236 -31.72 -66.32 -41.59
C ASN A 236 -30.65 -67.28 -40.97
N ARG A 237 -31.11 -68.20 -40.10
CA ARG A 237 -31.12 -69.67 -40.35
C ARG A 237 -31.68 -70.47 -39.16
N SER A 238 -32.74 -71.22 -39.45
CA SER A 238 -33.03 -72.61 -39.05
C SER A 238 -32.28 -73.24 -37.85
N SER A 239 -33.02 -73.75 -36.86
CA SER A 239 -33.15 -75.20 -36.56
C SER A 239 -33.51 -75.48 -35.09
N TRP A 240 -34.67 -76.13 -34.89
CA TRP A 240 -34.99 -77.17 -33.91
C TRP A 240 -34.19 -77.28 -32.59
N ARG A 241 -34.86 -77.19 -31.44
CA ARG A 241 -35.33 -78.36 -30.64
C ARG A 241 -35.87 -77.92 -29.28
N GLN A 242 -36.97 -78.57 -28.91
CA GLN A 242 -37.52 -78.68 -27.56
C GLN A 242 -36.48 -79.24 -26.58
N HIS A 243 -36.58 -78.90 -25.30
CA HIS A 243 -36.77 -79.87 -24.22
C HIS A 243 -37.09 -79.19 -22.89
N SER A 244 -38.03 -79.81 -22.18
CA SER A 244 -38.66 -79.43 -20.91
C SER A 244 -37.84 -79.83 -19.67
N ALA A 245 -38.41 -79.46 -18.51
CA ALA A 245 -38.17 -79.93 -17.13
C ALA A 245 -37.12 -79.12 -16.35
N GLY A 246 -37.54 -78.40 -15.31
CA GLY A 246 -37.61 -78.89 -13.92
C GLY A 246 -36.59 -78.06 -13.13
N GLU A 247 -36.68 -77.70 -11.86
CA GLU A 247 -37.47 -78.18 -10.74
C GLU A 247 -37.40 -77.11 -9.62
N LYS A 248 -38.09 -77.42 -8.52
CA LYS A 248 -38.60 -76.62 -7.41
C LYS A 248 -37.56 -76.02 -6.42
N VAL A 249 -38.16 -75.27 -5.48
CA VAL A 249 -37.83 -75.06 -4.04
C VAL A 249 -37.09 -73.75 -3.76
N GLY A 250 -37.50 -72.89 -2.82
CA GLY A 250 -38.56 -72.97 -1.81
C GLY A 250 -38.72 -71.62 -1.09
N ARG A 251 -39.90 -71.44 -0.47
CA ARG A 251 -40.23 -70.37 0.47
C ARG A 251 -39.56 -70.65 1.82
N HIS A 252 -39.27 -69.62 2.62
CA HIS A 252 -40.12 -69.31 3.79
C HIS A 252 -39.67 -68.04 4.52
N TYR A 253 -40.70 -67.28 4.93
CA TYR A 253 -40.89 -66.38 6.06
C TYR A 253 -39.73 -65.55 6.60
#